data_AF-A0A9R0S386-F1
#
_entry.id   AF-A0A9R0S386-F1
#
_cell.length_a   1.000
_cell.length_b   1.000
_cell.length_c   1.000
_cell.angle_alpha   90.00
_cell.angle_beta   90.00
_cell.angle_gamma   90.00
#
_symmetry.space_group_name_H-M   'P 1'
#
loop_
_entity.id
_entity.type
_entity.pdbx_description
1 polymer ?
#
loop_
_entity_poly.entity_id
_entity_poly.type
_entity_poly.pdbx_seq_one_letter_code
_entity_poly.pdbx_strand_id
1 'polypeptide(L)'
;MAAAAAFLPPAPIFRPRTTTARHRASPICAAASDVPPPDAETDEGEAPRSGRKDRRRVVRIAWEKLVRWSRSWRSRNRSDVLETTRKVVVLGGGSFGTAMAAQVAAKKPDLEVAMLLRDDLVCRSINHRHVNSKYLSEYSLPENIVATTSASEALAGADFCFHAVPVQFSSSFLGSISTYVDPKLPFISLSKGLELNTLRTMSQIIPLALGNPRQPFIVLSGPSFAVELMEKLPTAMVVASKDKKLASAVQQLLASSNLRISTSR
;
A
#
# COMPACT_ATOMS: atom_id res chain seq x y z
N MET A 1 -47.69 29.89 -6.60
CA MET A 1 -47.32 29.89 -5.15
C MET A 1 -45.80 29.89 -5.07
N ALA A 2 -45.25 30.97 -4.53
CA ALA A 2 -43.85 31.35 -4.62
C ALA A 2 -42.94 30.54 -3.67
N ALA A 3 -41.74 30.22 -4.17
CA ALA A 3 -40.65 29.62 -3.42
C ALA A 3 -39.97 30.68 -2.53
N ALA A 4 -39.89 30.43 -1.22
CA ALA A 4 -39.11 31.24 -0.28
C ALA A 4 -37.76 30.55 -0.02
N ALA A 5 -36.70 31.08 -0.62
CA ALA A 5 -35.32 30.73 -0.33
C ALA A 5 -34.86 31.49 0.92
N ALA A 6 -34.54 30.77 1.99
CA ALA A 6 -33.97 31.34 3.20
C ALA A 6 -32.45 31.54 3.01
N PHE A 7 -32.03 32.81 2.98
CA PHE A 7 -30.63 33.23 3.02
C PHE A 7 -30.04 33.01 4.43
N LEU A 8 -29.01 32.18 4.54
CA LEU A 8 -28.14 32.10 5.72
C LEU A 8 -27.00 33.13 5.60
N PRO A 9 -26.64 33.86 6.67
CA PRO A 9 -25.52 34.80 6.64
C PRO A 9 -24.16 34.06 6.68
N PRO A 10 -23.08 34.65 6.13
CA PRO A 10 -21.76 34.02 6.08
C PRO A 10 -21.08 33.97 7.47
N ALA A 11 -20.31 32.90 7.70
CA ALA A 11 -19.54 32.68 8.92
C ALA A 11 -18.36 33.67 9.05
N PRO A 12 -17.95 34.05 10.28
CA PRO A 12 -16.87 35.02 10.49
C PRO A 12 -15.48 34.41 10.20
N ILE A 13 -14.66 35.19 9.49
CA ILE A 13 -13.27 34.86 9.15
C ILE A 13 -12.37 35.11 10.37
N PHE A 14 -11.76 34.05 10.91
CA PHE A 14 -10.80 34.14 12.02
C PHE A 14 -9.41 34.50 11.49
N ARG A 15 -8.89 35.69 11.82
CA ARG A 15 -7.50 36.08 11.51
C ARG A 15 -6.57 35.69 12.67
N PRO A 16 -5.42 35.03 12.43
CA PRO A 16 -4.45 34.75 13.48
C PRO A 16 -3.74 36.05 13.92
N ARG A 17 -3.71 36.31 15.23
CA ARG A 17 -2.90 37.36 15.85
C ARG A 17 -1.44 36.91 15.92
N THR A 18 -0.55 37.64 15.28
CA THR A 18 0.90 37.53 15.50
C THR A 18 1.26 38.26 16.80
N THR A 19 1.72 37.52 17.81
CA THR A 19 2.37 38.08 19.00
C THR A 19 3.84 37.71 18.98
N THR A 20 4.68 38.71 18.73
CA THR A 20 6.12 38.67 19.00
C THR A 20 6.35 38.81 20.50
N ALA A 21 6.89 37.77 21.14
CA ALA A 21 7.45 37.89 22.49
C ALA A 21 8.80 37.18 22.53
N ARG A 22 9.86 38.01 22.61
CA ARG A 22 11.22 37.60 22.94
C ARG A 22 11.24 37.22 24.42
N HIS A 23 11.73 36.03 24.76
CA HIS A 23 12.28 35.79 26.09
C HIS A 23 13.65 35.13 25.99
N ARG A 24 14.63 35.90 26.48
CA ARG A 24 16.01 35.51 26.76
C ARG A 24 16.02 34.45 27.86
N ALA A 25 16.76 33.37 27.65
CA ALA A 25 17.28 32.55 28.73
C ALA A 25 18.69 33.02 29.07
N SER A 26 18.95 33.25 30.35
CA SER A 26 20.28 33.45 30.92
C SER A 26 20.52 32.42 32.04
N PRO A 27 21.79 32.11 32.34
CA PRO A 27 22.25 30.79 32.76
C PRO A 27 22.68 30.74 34.24
N ILE A 28 22.83 29.54 34.81
CA ILE A 28 23.49 29.28 36.10
C ILE A 28 24.21 27.93 35.98
N CYS A 29 25.52 27.96 35.71
CA CYS A 29 26.68 27.67 36.58
C CYS A 29 27.28 26.28 36.28
N ALA A 30 28.49 26.13 35.75
CA ALA A 30 29.84 26.60 36.15
C ALA A 30 30.59 25.59 37.05
N ALA A 31 31.63 24.99 36.47
CA ALA A 31 32.93 24.62 37.07
C ALA A 31 33.77 24.02 35.91
N ALA A 32 34.58 24.82 35.21
CA ALA A 32 35.92 25.30 35.56
C ALA A 32 37.02 24.24 35.34
N SER A 33 37.86 24.47 34.34
CA SER A 33 39.31 24.55 34.53
C SER A 33 39.93 25.32 33.36
N ASP A 34 40.43 26.50 33.69
CA ASP A 34 41.18 27.39 32.84
C ASP A 34 42.63 26.90 32.72
N VAL A 35 43.14 26.82 31.50
CA VAL A 35 44.57 27.00 31.19
C VAL A 35 44.62 27.90 29.95
N PRO A 36 45.27 29.08 30.00
CA PRO A 36 45.30 30.00 28.87
C PRO A 36 46.24 29.45 27.77
N PRO A 37 45.98 29.74 26.48
CA PRO A 37 46.89 29.33 25.42
C PRO A 37 48.15 30.21 25.46
N PRO A 38 49.34 29.64 25.23
CA PRO A 38 50.54 30.45 25.02
C PRO A 38 50.46 31.16 23.67
N ASP A 39 51.09 32.33 23.66
CA ASP A 39 51.04 33.35 22.61
C ASP A 39 51.42 32.86 21.21
N ALA A 40 50.90 33.60 20.23
CA ALA A 40 51.20 33.45 18.83
C ALA A 40 52.70 33.70 18.56
N GLU A 41 53.40 32.62 18.19
CA GLU A 41 54.55 32.71 17.30
C GLU A 41 54.18 32.06 15.96
N THR A 42 54.46 32.84 14.92
CA THR A 42 54.33 32.57 13.51
C THR A 42 55.00 31.26 13.10
N ASP A 43 54.25 30.35 12.48
CA ASP A 43 54.80 29.55 11.39
C ASP A 43 53.69 29.21 10.37
N GLU A 44 53.94 29.56 9.12
CA GLU A 44 53.07 29.32 7.98
C GLU A 44 53.08 27.82 7.63
N GLY A 45 52.22 27.05 8.29
CA GLY A 45 51.99 25.64 7.98
C GLY A 45 50.63 25.42 7.33
N GLU A 46 50.54 25.55 6.01
CA GLU A 46 49.35 25.23 5.23
C GLU A 46 48.94 23.75 5.44
N ALA A 47 47.96 23.51 6.33
CA ALA A 47 47.44 22.17 6.55
C ALA A 47 46.90 21.60 5.23
N PRO A 48 47.34 20.41 4.77
CA PRO A 48 47.04 19.97 3.42
C PRO A 48 45.54 19.75 3.27
N ARG A 49 44.92 20.52 2.38
CA ARG A 49 43.51 20.39 1.97
C ARG A 49 43.16 18.97 1.44
N SER A 50 44.14 18.06 1.32
CA SER A 50 43.98 16.67 0.90
C SER A 50 43.26 15.80 1.94
N GLY A 51 43.52 15.96 3.25
CA GLY A 51 42.98 15.06 4.28
C GLY A 51 41.45 15.09 4.44
N ARG A 52 40.82 16.25 4.17
CA ARG A 52 39.36 16.40 4.22
C ARG A 52 38.66 15.79 2.99
N LYS A 53 39.33 15.79 1.83
CA LYS A 53 38.85 15.12 0.61
C LYS A 53 38.96 13.60 0.74
N ASP A 54 40.03 13.10 1.35
CA ASP A 54 40.22 11.67 1.58
C ASP A 54 39.18 11.08 2.54
N ARG A 55 38.86 11.78 3.63
CA ARG A 55 37.85 11.32 4.58
C ARG A 55 36.44 11.25 3.96
N ARG A 56 36.10 12.19 3.08
CA ARG A 56 34.84 12.15 2.29
C ARG A 56 34.84 11.01 1.26
N ARG A 57 36.00 10.70 0.67
CA ARG A 57 36.17 9.59 -0.28
C ARG A 57 35.99 8.24 0.42
N VAL A 58 36.57 8.07 1.60
CA VAL A 58 36.45 6.85 2.41
C VAL A 58 35.01 6.62 2.86
N VAL A 59 34.31 7.66 3.36
CA VAL A 59 32.90 7.55 3.78
C VAL A 59 32.00 7.19 2.59
N ARG A 60 32.24 7.79 1.42
CA ARG A 60 31.49 7.47 0.19
C ARG A 60 31.72 6.03 -0.26
N ILE A 61 32.97 5.55 -0.26
CA ILE A 61 33.28 4.15 -0.63
C ILE A 61 32.67 3.17 0.39
N ALA A 62 32.72 3.48 1.68
CA ALA A 62 32.09 2.67 2.72
C ALA A 62 30.55 2.64 2.55
N TRP A 63 29.94 3.79 2.24
CA TRP A 63 28.51 3.90 1.95
C TRP A 63 28.12 3.15 0.68
N GLU A 64 28.88 3.27 -0.42
CA GLU A 64 28.65 2.53 -1.66
C GLU A 64 28.78 1.02 -1.45
N LYS A 65 29.77 0.57 -0.68
CA LYS A 65 29.93 -0.84 -0.28
C LYS A 65 28.76 -1.31 0.58
N LEU A 66 28.33 -0.52 1.56
CA LEU A 66 27.17 -0.82 2.41
C LEU A 66 25.88 -0.88 1.57
N VAL A 67 25.68 0.04 0.64
CA VAL A 67 24.51 0.08 -0.25
C VAL A 67 24.53 -1.12 -1.22
N ARG A 68 25.66 -1.43 -1.87
CA ARG A 68 25.80 -2.63 -2.71
C ARG A 68 25.57 -3.91 -1.92
N TRP A 69 26.13 -4.00 -0.72
CA TRP A 69 25.94 -5.14 0.16
C TRP A 69 24.49 -5.25 0.62
N SER A 70 23.82 -4.14 0.95
CA SER A 70 22.39 -4.12 1.31
C SER A 70 21.46 -4.49 0.14
N ARG A 71 21.85 -4.18 -1.10
CA ARG A 71 21.12 -4.55 -2.32
C ARG A 71 21.31 -6.03 -2.65
N SER A 72 22.54 -6.52 -2.54
CA SER A 72 22.87 -7.94 -2.70
C SER A 72 22.27 -8.81 -1.60
N TRP A 73 22.24 -8.33 -0.36
CA TRP A 73 21.63 -9.01 0.78
C TRP A 73 20.09 -9.00 0.71
N ARG A 74 19.48 -7.91 0.23
CA ARG A 74 18.04 -7.89 -0.12
C ARG A 74 17.67 -8.89 -1.21
N SER A 75 18.58 -9.12 -2.15
CA SER A 75 18.39 -10.04 -3.28
C SER A 75 18.64 -11.51 -2.94
N ARG A 76 19.48 -11.82 -1.93
CA ARG A 76 19.89 -13.20 -1.62
C ARG A 76 19.01 -13.97 -0.63
N ASN A 77 18.16 -13.30 0.15
CA ASN A 77 17.39 -13.92 1.25
C ASN A 77 15.85 -13.81 1.13
N ARG A 78 15.32 -13.30 0.01
CA ARG A 78 13.89 -13.35 -0.30
C ARG A 78 13.73 -14.39 -1.40
N SER A 79 13.09 -15.51 -1.11
CA SER A 79 12.20 -16.10 -2.12
C SER A 79 11.24 -14.98 -2.48
N ASP A 80 11.47 -14.33 -3.62
CA ASP A 80 10.68 -13.18 -4.04
C ASP A 80 9.26 -13.67 -4.19
N VAL A 81 8.38 -13.22 -3.30
CA VAL A 81 6.98 -13.70 -3.25
C VAL A 81 6.34 -13.53 -4.62
N LEU A 82 6.70 -12.48 -5.35
CA LEU A 82 6.23 -12.26 -6.71
C LEU A 82 6.68 -13.35 -7.71
N GLU A 83 7.91 -13.86 -7.57
CA GLU A 83 8.44 -14.92 -8.44
C GLU A 83 7.72 -16.25 -8.21
N THR A 84 7.44 -16.60 -6.95
CA THR A 84 6.74 -17.84 -6.62
C THR A 84 5.23 -17.77 -6.85
N THR A 85 4.63 -16.59 -6.81
CA THR A 85 3.19 -16.39 -7.05
C THR A 85 2.87 -16.69 -8.52
N ARG A 86 1.95 -17.62 -8.75
CA ARG A 86 1.46 -18.01 -10.07
C ARG A 86 0.08 -17.45 -10.35
N LYS A 87 -0.78 -17.34 -9.34
CA LYS A 87 -2.16 -16.90 -9.51
C LYS A 87 -2.64 -16.00 -8.37
N VAL A 88 -3.29 -14.91 -8.74
CA VAL A 88 -4.01 -14.02 -7.84
C VAL A 88 -5.46 -13.98 -8.25
N VAL A 89 -6.37 -14.03 -7.28
CA VAL A 89 -7.81 -13.82 -7.53
C VAL A 89 -8.27 -12.48 -6.95
N VAL A 90 -9.13 -11.78 -7.67
CA VAL A 90 -9.78 -10.54 -7.23
C VAL A 90 -11.29 -10.76 -7.22
N LEU A 91 -11.89 -10.71 -6.04
CA LEU A 91 -13.31 -10.85 -5.84
C LEU A 91 -13.98 -9.47 -5.94
N GLY A 92 -14.73 -9.24 -7.00
CA GLY A 92 -15.46 -8.00 -7.26
C GLY A 92 -14.78 -7.06 -8.26
N GLY A 93 -15.45 -6.79 -9.37
CA GLY A 93 -14.97 -5.91 -10.46
C GLY A 93 -15.48 -4.49 -10.41
N GLY A 94 -15.61 -3.89 -9.21
CA GLY A 94 -15.81 -2.44 -9.09
C GLY A 94 -14.54 -1.67 -9.48
N SER A 95 -14.58 -0.34 -9.45
CA SER A 95 -13.42 0.49 -9.84
C SER A 95 -12.15 0.12 -9.08
N PHE A 96 -12.20 -0.02 -7.75
CA PHE A 96 -11.01 -0.32 -6.96
C PHE A 96 -10.49 -1.75 -7.14
N GLY A 97 -11.38 -2.74 -7.24
CA GLY A 97 -10.99 -4.13 -7.53
C GLY A 97 -10.33 -4.25 -8.90
N THR A 98 -10.88 -3.57 -9.90
CA THR A 98 -10.32 -3.49 -11.26
C THR A 98 -8.95 -2.82 -11.27
N ALA A 99 -8.79 -1.69 -10.57
CA ALA A 99 -7.51 -1.00 -10.47
C ALA A 99 -6.45 -1.84 -9.75
N MET A 100 -6.82 -2.56 -8.69
CA MET A 100 -5.90 -3.47 -7.99
C MET A 100 -5.54 -4.70 -8.83
N ALA A 101 -6.48 -5.24 -9.62
CA ALA A 101 -6.20 -6.29 -10.59
C ALA A 101 -5.17 -5.82 -11.63
N ALA A 102 -5.36 -4.63 -12.22
CA ALA A 102 -4.40 -4.03 -13.14
C ALA A 102 -3.03 -3.80 -12.50
N GLN A 103 -3.02 -3.26 -11.27
CA GLN A 103 -1.79 -2.98 -10.54
C GLN A 103 -0.96 -4.23 -10.24
N VAL A 104 -1.60 -5.33 -9.82
CA VAL A 104 -0.89 -6.58 -9.53
C VAL A 104 -0.52 -7.33 -10.81
N ALA A 105 -1.38 -7.32 -11.83
CA ALA A 105 -1.11 -7.94 -13.13
C ALA A 105 0.11 -7.32 -13.83
N ALA A 106 0.27 -5.99 -13.74
CA ALA A 106 1.40 -5.28 -14.33
C ALA A 106 2.76 -5.61 -13.69
N LYS A 107 2.78 -6.29 -12.53
CA LYS A 107 4.01 -6.61 -11.81
C LYS A 107 4.79 -7.75 -12.45
N LYS A 108 4.11 -8.69 -13.10
CA LYS A 108 4.68 -9.92 -13.65
C LYS A 108 3.82 -10.41 -14.81
N PRO A 109 4.34 -10.44 -16.05
CA PRO A 109 3.56 -10.88 -17.22
C PRO A 109 2.96 -12.29 -17.09
N ASP A 110 3.72 -13.23 -16.52
CA ASP A 110 3.29 -14.63 -16.36
C ASP A 110 2.42 -14.88 -15.11
N LEU A 111 2.00 -13.82 -14.41
CA LEU A 111 1.08 -13.92 -13.29
C LEU A 111 -0.36 -13.98 -13.82
N GLU A 112 -1.09 -15.07 -13.54
CA GLU A 112 -2.52 -15.11 -13.82
C GLU A 112 -3.28 -14.27 -12.79
N VAL A 113 -4.08 -13.31 -13.26
CA VAL A 113 -4.96 -12.51 -12.40
C VAL A 113 -6.41 -12.83 -12.76
N ALA A 114 -7.04 -13.68 -11.96
CA ALA A 114 -8.43 -14.05 -12.12
C ALA A 114 -9.36 -13.02 -11.44
N MET A 115 -10.35 -12.50 -12.14
CA MET A 115 -11.39 -11.64 -11.58
C MET A 115 -12.71 -12.40 -11.49
N LEU A 116 -13.21 -12.62 -10.27
CA LEU A 116 -14.54 -13.20 -10.07
C LEU A 116 -15.60 -12.08 -10.08
N LEU A 117 -16.43 -12.08 -11.12
CA LEU A 117 -17.48 -11.09 -11.34
C LEU A 117 -18.87 -11.72 -11.33
N ARG A 118 -19.89 -10.89 -11.17
CA ARG A 118 -21.30 -11.32 -11.23
C ARG A 118 -21.93 -11.18 -12.61
N ASP A 119 -21.36 -10.33 -13.46
CA ASP A 119 -21.97 -9.87 -14.71
C ASP A 119 -21.18 -10.41 -15.89
N ASP A 120 -21.78 -11.35 -16.62
CA ASP A 120 -21.15 -12.03 -17.75
C ASP A 120 -20.77 -11.07 -18.89
N LEU A 121 -21.53 -9.99 -19.08
CA LEU A 121 -21.21 -8.98 -20.10
C LEU A 121 -19.91 -8.24 -19.75
N VAL A 122 -19.67 -7.99 -18.46
CA VAL A 122 -18.41 -7.40 -17.99
C VAL A 122 -17.27 -8.40 -18.14
N CYS A 123 -17.49 -9.69 -17.82
CA CYS A 123 -16.49 -10.74 -18.04
C CYS A 123 -16.03 -10.80 -19.51
N ARG A 124 -16.98 -10.89 -20.45
CA ARG A 124 -16.69 -10.91 -21.89
C ARG A 124 -15.96 -9.65 -22.33
N SER A 125 -16.34 -8.49 -21.80
CA SER A 125 -15.65 -7.24 -22.11
C SER A 125 -14.18 -7.26 -21.68
N ILE A 126 -13.89 -7.76 -20.47
CA ILE A 126 -12.52 -7.86 -19.98
C ILE A 126 -11.73 -8.88 -20.79
N ASN A 127 -12.32 -10.05 -21.08
CA ASN A 127 -11.60 -11.12 -21.77
C ASN A 127 -11.34 -10.84 -23.25
N HIS A 128 -12.24 -10.13 -23.95
CA HIS A 128 -12.10 -9.89 -25.38
C HIS A 128 -11.57 -8.50 -25.73
N ARG A 129 -11.85 -7.50 -24.90
CA ARG A 129 -11.48 -6.10 -25.17
C ARG A 129 -10.47 -5.56 -24.17
N HIS A 130 -10.12 -6.34 -23.14
CA HIS A 130 -9.26 -5.89 -22.04
C HIS A 130 -9.74 -4.59 -21.41
N VAL A 131 -11.06 -4.42 -21.27
CA VAL A 131 -11.68 -3.25 -20.63
C VAL A 131 -12.83 -3.70 -19.74
N ASN A 132 -12.88 -3.17 -18.52
CA ASN A 132 -14.09 -3.27 -17.71
C ASN A 132 -15.11 -2.24 -18.21
N SER A 133 -16.11 -2.71 -18.96
CA SER A 133 -17.10 -1.85 -19.62
C SER A 133 -17.98 -1.03 -18.68
N LYS A 134 -18.05 -1.43 -17.41
CA LYS A 134 -18.93 -0.81 -16.42
C LYS A 134 -18.19 0.16 -15.49
N TYR A 135 -16.93 -0.14 -15.19
CA TYR A 135 -16.09 0.65 -14.31
C TYR A 135 -14.75 0.88 -14.99
N LEU A 136 -14.26 2.13 -15.00
CA LEU A 136 -12.96 2.46 -15.61
C LEU A 136 -12.90 2.09 -17.11
N SER A 137 -13.97 2.35 -17.85
CA SER A 137 -14.12 1.99 -19.27
C SER A 137 -13.13 2.68 -20.23
N GLU A 138 -12.44 3.71 -19.75
CA GLU A 138 -11.43 4.46 -20.51
C GLU A 138 -10.03 3.83 -20.41
N TYR A 139 -9.86 2.78 -19.59
CA TYR A 139 -8.57 2.18 -19.30
C TYR A 139 -8.45 0.76 -19.84
N SER A 140 -7.35 0.49 -20.54
CA SER A 140 -6.97 -0.87 -20.94
C SER A 140 -6.37 -1.64 -19.75
N LEU A 141 -6.78 -2.89 -19.62
CA LEU A 141 -6.30 -3.85 -18.64
C LEU A 141 -5.15 -4.69 -19.24
N PRO A 142 -4.20 -5.15 -18.42
CA PRO A 142 -3.21 -6.14 -18.84
C PRO A 142 -3.84 -7.44 -19.39
N GLU A 143 -3.18 -8.06 -20.38
CA GLU A 143 -3.68 -9.28 -21.04
C GLU A 143 -3.71 -10.51 -20.14
N ASN A 144 -2.92 -10.52 -19.07
CA ASN A 144 -2.88 -11.58 -18.07
C ASN A 144 -4.02 -11.49 -17.02
N ILE A 145 -5.00 -10.60 -17.25
CA ILE A 145 -6.24 -10.55 -16.47
C ILE A 145 -7.34 -11.36 -17.18
N VAL A 146 -7.91 -12.31 -16.46
CA VAL A 146 -9.01 -13.15 -16.94
C VAL A 146 -10.20 -13.00 -16.01
N ALA A 147 -11.37 -12.64 -16.55
CA ALA A 147 -12.60 -12.52 -15.80
C ALA A 147 -13.50 -13.76 -15.99
N THR A 148 -14.10 -14.23 -14.91
CA THR A 148 -15.05 -15.35 -14.92
C THR A 148 -16.19 -15.10 -13.93
N THR A 149 -17.32 -15.76 -14.16
CA THR A 149 -18.44 -15.85 -13.21
C THR A 149 -18.37 -17.12 -12.34
N SER A 150 -17.43 -18.02 -12.65
CA SER A 150 -17.25 -19.29 -11.95
C SER A 150 -16.29 -19.14 -10.76
N ALA A 151 -16.83 -19.32 -9.55
CA ALA A 151 -16.03 -19.23 -8.33
C ALA A 151 -14.96 -20.33 -8.24
N SER A 152 -15.29 -21.55 -8.71
CA SER A 152 -14.35 -22.68 -8.72
C SER A 152 -13.15 -22.40 -9.62
N GLU A 153 -13.37 -21.88 -10.83
CA GLU A 153 -12.29 -21.52 -11.77
C GLU A 153 -11.43 -20.37 -11.22
N ALA A 154 -12.06 -19.34 -10.68
CA ALA A 154 -11.36 -18.17 -10.16
C ALA A 154 -10.46 -18.51 -8.96
N LEU A 155 -10.94 -19.36 -8.05
CA LEU A 155 -10.26 -19.69 -6.79
C LEU A 155 -9.27 -20.86 -6.92
N ALA A 156 -9.44 -21.74 -7.91
CA ALA A 156 -8.57 -22.89 -8.11
C ALA A 156 -7.09 -22.47 -8.26
N GLY A 157 -6.26 -22.94 -7.32
CA GLY A 157 -4.82 -22.71 -7.32
C GLY A 157 -4.38 -21.27 -7.02
N ALA A 158 -5.27 -20.42 -6.49
CA ALA A 158 -4.91 -19.05 -6.13
C ALA A 158 -3.89 -19.03 -4.97
N ASP A 159 -2.87 -18.17 -5.08
CA ASP A 159 -1.88 -17.94 -4.02
C ASP A 159 -2.30 -16.79 -3.08
N PHE A 160 -3.05 -15.81 -3.60
CA PHE A 160 -3.60 -14.67 -2.86
C PHE A 160 -4.99 -14.29 -3.38
N CYS A 161 -5.85 -13.83 -2.48
CA CYS A 161 -7.20 -13.38 -2.79
C CYS A 161 -7.43 -11.93 -2.35
N PHE A 162 -7.65 -11.03 -3.30
CA PHE A 162 -8.11 -9.67 -3.03
C PHE A 162 -9.62 -9.65 -2.91
N HIS A 163 -10.12 -9.23 -1.74
CA HIS A 163 -11.55 -9.07 -1.51
C HIS A 163 -11.95 -7.60 -1.70
N ALA A 164 -12.61 -7.29 -2.82
CA ALA A 164 -13.07 -5.95 -3.19
C ALA A 164 -14.61 -5.79 -3.17
N VAL A 165 -15.35 -6.84 -2.77
CA VAL A 165 -16.81 -6.78 -2.66
C VAL A 165 -17.23 -5.80 -1.55
N PRO A 166 -18.22 -4.92 -1.76
CA PRO A 166 -18.67 -3.99 -0.72
C PRO A 166 -19.12 -4.72 0.55
N VAL A 167 -18.80 -4.14 1.72
CA VAL A 167 -18.97 -4.79 3.05
C VAL A 167 -20.38 -5.35 3.27
N GLN A 168 -21.41 -4.66 2.78
CA GLN A 168 -22.81 -5.05 2.97
C GLN A 168 -23.20 -6.34 2.23
N PHE A 169 -22.45 -6.74 1.20
CA PHE A 169 -22.70 -7.95 0.43
C PHE A 169 -21.71 -9.07 0.75
N SER A 170 -20.66 -8.78 1.53
CA SER A 170 -19.54 -9.69 1.76
C SER A 170 -19.96 -10.99 2.44
N SER A 171 -20.82 -10.90 3.47
CA SER A 171 -21.18 -12.07 4.28
C SER A 171 -21.89 -13.14 3.45
N SER A 172 -22.92 -12.75 2.69
CA SER A 172 -23.67 -13.67 1.82
C SER A 172 -22.82 -14.20 0.66
N PHE A 173 -22.05 -13.32 0.02
CA PHE A 173 -21.17 -13.69 -1.08
C PHE A 173 -20.07 -14.67 -0.66
N LEU A 174 -19.39 -14.41 0.46
CA LEU A 174 -18.35 -15.31 0.97
C LEU A 174 -18.94 -16.66 1.37
N GLY A 175 -20.13 -16.67 1.97
CA GLY A 175 -20.86 -17.90 2.26
C GLY A 175 -21.13 -18.74 1.00
N SER A 176 -21.52 -18.10 -0.11
CA SER A 176 -21.85 -18.81 -1.35
C SER A 176 -20.64 -19.38 -2.09
N ILE A 177 -19.42 -18.90 -1.81
CA ILE A 177 -18.18 -19.42 -2.43
C ILE A 177 -17.33 -20.25 -1.47
N SER A 178 -17.73 -20.37 -0.21
CA SER A 178 -16.92 -20.94 0.88
C SER A 178 -16.34 -22.33 0.57
N THR A 179 -17.08 -23.18 -0.14
CA THR A 179 -16.65 -24.53 -0.51
C THR A 179 -15.51 -24.58 -1.52
N TYR A 180 -15.25 -23.49 -2.24
CA TYR A 180 -14.16 -23.38 -3.22
C TYR A 180 -12.90 -22.73 -2.66
N VAL A 181 -12.96 -22.19 -1.44
CA VAL A 181 -11.86 -21.44 -0.83
C VAL A 181 -10.90 -22.41 -0.14
N ASP A 182 -9.63 -22.40 -0.57
CA ASP A 182 -8.58 -23.12 0.16
C ASP A 182 -8.43 -22.51 1.59
N PRO A 183 -8.44 -23.33 2.67
CA PRO A 183 -8.35 -22.84 4.04
C PRO A 183 -7.08 -22.03 4.36
N LYS A 184 -6.02 -22.16 3.56
CA LYS A 184 -4.74 -21.45 3.67
C LYS A 184 -4.64 -20.24 2.72
N LEU A 185 -5.62 -20.02 1.83
CA LEU A 185 -5.63 -18.89 0.91
C LEU A 185 -5.65 -17.56 1.67
N PRO A 186 -4.64 -16.70 1.53
CA PRO A 186 -4.65 -15.41 2.21
C PRO A 186 -5.62 -14.41 1.58
N PHE A 187 -6.50 -13.84 2.40
CA PHE A 187 -7.44 -12.80 2.01
C PHE A 187 -6.88 -11.41 2.32
N ILE A 188 -6.76 -10.59 1.29
CA ILE A 188 -6.40 -9.18 1.34
C ILE A 188 -7.69 -8.36 1.20
N SER A 189 -8.24 -7.91 2.33
CA SER A 189 -9.44 -7.08 2.36
C SER A 189 -9.13 -5.67 1.85
N LEU A 190 -9.81 -5.29 0.78
CA LEU A 190 -9.82 -3.93 0.22
C LEU A 190 -11.04 -3.13 0.68
N SER A 191 -12.09 -3.83 1.12
CA SER A 191 -13.37 -3.24 1.51
C SER A 191 -13.24 -2.43 2.80
N LYS A 192 -13.82 -1.24 2.81
CA LYS A 192 -13.84 -0.31 3.94
C LYS A 192 -15.27 -0.18 4.48
N GLY A 193 -15.41 -0.12 5.81
CA GLY A 193 -16.70 0.08 6.49
C GLY A 193 -17.08 -1.06 7.44
N LEU A 194 -18.28 -0.95 8.01
CA LEU A 194 -18.91 -1.93 8.89
C LEU A 194 -20.16 -2.49 8.22
N GLU A 195 -20.45 -3.78 8.45
CA GLU A 195 -21.73 -4.35 8.07
C GLU A 195 -22.83 -3.77 8.97
N LEU A 196 -23.87 -3.17 8.37
CA LEU A 196 -24.83 -2.33 9.12
C LEU A 196 -25.57 -3.09 10.21
N ASN A 197 -25.97 -4.34 9.94
CA ASN A 197 -26.81 -5.11 10.85
C ASN A 197 -26.03 -5.73 12.01
N THR A 198 -24.73 -5.99 11.84
CA THR A 198 -23.90 -6.70 12.83
C THR A 198 -22.79 -5.83 13.43
N LEU A 199 -22.55 -4.66 12.84
CA LEU A 199 -21.42 -3.77 13.13
C LEU A 199 -20.05 -4.46 13.01
N ARG A 200 -19.98 -5.55 12.26
CA ARG A 200 -18.74 -6.31 12.07
C ARG A 200 -17.85 -5.67 11.03
N THR A 201 -16.55 -5.74 11.28
CA THR A 201 -15.51 -5.43 10.30
C THR A 201 -15.24 -6.64 9.40
N MET A 202 -14.57 -6.44 8.26
CA MET A 202 -14.14 -7.54 7.39
C MET A 202 -13.26 -8.57 8.12
N SER A 203 -12.49 -8.15 9.13
CA SER A 203 -11.66 -9.05 9.95
C SER A 203 -12.48 -10.06 10.76
N GLN A 204 -13.77 -9.77 10.99
CA GLN A 204 -14.72 -10.67 11.63
C GLN A 204 -15.60 -11.38 10.58
N ILE A 205 -16.00 -10.68 9.51
CA ILE A 205 -16.88 -11.23 8.48
C ILE A 205 -16.23 -12.37 7.71
N ILE A 206 -15.00 -12.19 7.21
CA ILE A 206 -14.33 -13.21 6.38
C ILE A 206 -14.21 -14.57 7.09
N PRO A 207 -13.59 -14.67 8.29
CA PRO A 207 -13.45 -15.97 8.95
C PRO A 207 -14.80 -16.60 9.32
N LEU A 208 -15.81 -15.79 9.68
CA LEU A 208 -17.15 -16.30 10.01
C LEU A 208 -17.87 -16.85 8.77
N ALA A 209 -17.91 -16.09 7.68
CA ALA A 209 -18.61 -16.47 6.46
C ALA A 209 -17.97 -17.69 5.77
N LEU A 210 -16.65 -17.85 5.90
CA LEU A 210 -15.91 -19.00 5.39
C LEU A 210 -15.90 -20.21 6.35
N GLY A 211 -16.44 -20.08 7.57
CA GLY A 211 -16.37 -21.13 8.58
C GLY A 211 -14.94 -21.48 9.03
N ASN A 212 -13.99 -20.55 8.86
CA ASN A 212 -12.57 -20.75 9.17
C ASN A 212 -12.06 -19.65 10.12
N PRO A 213 -12.06 -19.88 11.45
CA PRO A 213 -11.56 -18.92 12.43
C PRO A 213 -10.08 -18.55 12.27
N ARG A 214 -9.30 -19.37 11.54
CA ARG A 214 -7.86 -19.16 11.29
C ARG A 214 -7.57 -18.68 9.87
N GLN A 215 -8.58 -18.17 9.13
CA GLN A 215 -8.38 -17.67 7.78
C GLN A 215 -7.24 -16.64 7.75
N PRO A 216 -6.20 -16.82 6.92
CA PRO A 216 -5.13 -15.84 6.84
C PRO A 216 -5.67 -14.52 6.27
N PHE A 217 -5.53 -13.45 7.03
CA PHE A 217 -6.22 -12.19 6.77
C PHE A 217 -5.27 -10.99 6.82
N ILE A 218 -5.47 -10.10 5.86
CA ILE A 218 -4.73 -8.86 5.68
C ILE A 218 -5.73 -7.75 5.37
N VAL A 219 -5.49 -6.54 5.88
CA VAL A 219 -6.20 -5.33 5.47
C VAL A 219 -5.25 -4.47 4.65
N LEU A 220 -5.71 -3.98 3.49
CA LEU A 220 -5.03 -2.94 2.73
C LEU A 220 -5.83 -1.64 2.84
N SER A 221 -5.19 -0.56 3.29
CA SER A 221 -5.85 0.75 3.46
C SER A 221 -4.92 1.91 3.12
N GLY A 222 -5.49 3.06 2.77
CA GLY A 222 -4.76 4.28 2.40
C GLY A 222 -5.55 5.18 1.45
N PRO A 223 -5.08 6.42 1.19
CA PRO A 223 -5.55 7.25 0.09
C PRO A 223 -5.20 6.55 -1.22
N SER A 224 -6.23 6.16 -1.98
CA SER A 224 -6.06 5.21 -3.09
C SER A 224 -7.26 5.29 -4.03
N PHE A 225 -7.40 6.42 -4.71
CA PHE A 225 -8.45 6.53 -5.73
C PHE A 225 -8.15 5.58 -6.89
N ALA A 226 -9.17 4.85 -7.33
CA ALA A 226 -9.00 3.83 -8.36
C ALA A 226 -8.48 4.43 -9.69
N VAL A 227 -8.93 5.62 -10.04
CA VAL A 227 -8.49 6.37 -11.22
C VAL A 227 -7.00 6.69 -11.13
N GLU A 228 -6.54 7.25 -10.01
CA GLU A 228 -5.13 7.57 -9.78
C GLU A 228 -4.21 6.34 -9.89
N LEU A 229 -4.68 5.17 -9.43
CA LEU A 229 -3.96 3.90 -9.61
C LEU A 229 -3.85 3.51 -11.09
N MET A 230 -4.92 3.65 -11.86
CA MET A 230 -4.91 3.36 -13.30
C MET A 230 -4.02 4.33 -14.09
N GLU A 231 -3.99 5.60 -13.69
CA GLU A 231 -3.11 6.64 -14.23
C GLU A 231 -1.65 6.49 -13.76
N LYS A 232 -1.36 5.50 -12.91
CA LYS A 232 -0.05 5.22 -12.33
C LYS A 232 0.52 6.39 -11.51
N LEU A 233 -0.33 7.21 -10.90
CA LEU A 233 0.09 8.31 -10.04
C LEU A 233 0.70 7.80 -8.72
N PRO A 234 1.65 8.53 -8.12
CA PRO A 234 2.25 8.16 -6.84
C PRO A 234 1.21 7.96 -5.74
N THR A 235 1.09 6.73 -5.26
CA THR A 235 0.11 6.30 -4.26
C THR A 235 0.81 5.63 -3.08
N ALA A 236 0.32 5.87 -1.86
CA ALA A 236 0.85 5.26 -0.65
C ALA A 236 -0.25 4.54 0.14
N MET A 237 0.01 3.29 0.49
CA MET A 237 -0.93 2.45 1.25
C MET A 237 -0.22 1.71 2.39
N VAL A 238 -1.02 1.22 3.33
CA VAL A 238 -0.61 0.41 4.47
C VAL A 238 -1.28 -0.96 4.39
N VAL A 239 -0.47 -1.99 4.54
CA VAL A 239 -0.87 -3.38 4.72
C VAL A 239 -0.80 -3.72 6.20
N ALA A 240 -1.90 -4.16 6.81
CA ALA A 240 -1.95 -4.57 8.21
C ALA A 240 -2.32 -6.06 8.32
N SER A 241 -1.55 -6.81 9.13
CA SER A 241 -1.89 -8.18 9.49
C SER A 241 -1.27 -8.57 10.84
N LYS A 242 -1.97 -9.44 11.57
CA LYS A 242 -1.42 -10.07 12.79
C LYS A 242 -0.18 -10.92 12.48
N ASP A 243 -0.09 -11.47 11.26
CA ASP A 243 1.09 -12.17 10.76
C ASP A 243 2.00 -11.22 9.98
N LYS A 244 3.16 -10.93 10.56
CA LYS A 244 4.18 -10.06 9.97
C LYS A 244 4.77 -10.62 8.67
N LYS A 245 4.89 -11.95 8.54
CA LYS A 245 5.41 -12.58 7.31
C LYS A 245 4.42 -12.37 6.19
N LEU A 246 3.13 -12.52 6.49
CA LEU A 246 2.07 -12.32 5.52
C LEU A 246 1.95 -10.85 5.08
N ALA A 247 2.02 -9.90 6.02
CA ALA A 247 2.07 -8.47 5.68
C ALA A 247 3.29 -8.13 4.80
N SER A 248 4.45 -8.69 5.11
CA SER A 248 5.66 -8.53 4.29
C SER A 248 5.47 -9.14 2.90
N ALA A 249 4.86 -10.32 2.78
CA ALA A 249 4.58 -10.97 1.51
C ALA A 249 3.70 -10.11 0.59
N VAL A 250 2.59 -9.59 1.11
CA VAL A 250 1.68 -8.70 0.37
C VAL A 250 2.36 -7.37 0.02
N GLN A 251 3.25 -6.85 0.87
CA GLN A 251 4.08 -5.69 0.53
C GLN A 251 4.96 -5.98 -0.70
N GLN A 252 5.57 -7.17 -0.81
CA GLN A 252 6.40 -7.51 -1.99
C GLN A 252 5.55 -7.64 -3.24
N LEU A 253 4.36 -8.25 -3.11
CA LEU A 253 3.41 -8.46 -4.18
C LEU A 253 2.97 -7.13 -4.82
N LEU A 254 2.71 -6.10 -4.01
CA LEU A 254 2.10 -4.85 -4.46
C LEU A 254 3.08 -3.69 -4.69
N ALA A 255 4.18 -3.62 -3.96
CA ALA A 255 5.09 -2.47 -4.02
C ALA A 255 5.71 -2.32 -5.42
N SER A 256 5.71 -1.09 -5.94
CA SER A 256 6.23 -0.75 -7.26
C SER A 256 6.75 0.69 -7.27
N SER A 257 7.17 1.21 -8.43
CA SER A 257 7.68 2.58 -8.55
C SER A 257 6.65 3.65 -8.22
N ASN A 258 5.37 3.39 -8.51
CA ASN A 258 4.25 4.30 -8.27
C ASN A 258 3.44 3.95 -7.02
N LEU A 259 3.49 2.70 -6.54
CA LEU A 259 2.77 2.27 -5.34
C LEU A 259 3.71 1.93 -4.19
N ARG A 260 3.76 2.81 -3.19
CA ARG A 260 4.48 2.57 -1.95
C ARG A 260 3.58 1.82 -0.96
N ILE A 261 4.08 0.69 -0.46
CA ILE A 261 3.40 -0.09 0.57
C ILE A 261 4.20 -0.07 1.87
N SER A 262 3.56 0.34 2.96
CA SER A 262 4.08 0.22 4.33
C SER A 262 3.37 -0.92 5.06
N THR A 263 3.99 -1.52 6.07
CA THR A 263 3.38 -2.60 6.85
C THR A 263 3.06 -2.16 8.28
N SER A 264 1.91 -2.57 8.81
CA SER A 264 1.51 -2.47 10.22
C SER A 264 1.19 -3.85 10.78
N ARG A 265 1.24 -3.98 12.11
CA ARG A 265 0.68 -5.11 12.85
C ARG A 265 -0.76 -4.84 13.25
#